data_AF-A0A4R7LS04-F1
#
_entry.id   AF-A0A4R7LS04-F1
#
_cell.length_a   1.000
_cell.length_b   1.000
_cell.length_c   1.000
_cell.angle_alpha   90.00
_cell.angle_beta   90.00
_cell.angle_gamma   90.00
#
_symmetry.space_group_name_H-M   'P 1'
#
loop_
_entity.id
_entity.type
_entity.pdbx_description
1 polymer ?
#
loop_
_entity_poly.entity_id
_entity_poly.type
_entity_poly.pdbx_seq_one_letter_code
_entity_poly.pdbx_strand_id
1 'polypeptide(L)'
;MTPPALLFGMFVYAFYENYAIRPYSPVSYLVMAPALRAVTPIAQCSPLVYQRYFQECGGICGEQQRVWFGTTATLETLQNTYDLDALRAQLKGFDEVSLHLAPGRPGLAEGCNEAWVSAYDDYAID
;
A
#
# COMPACT_ATOMS: atom_id res chain seq x y z
N MET A 1 -6.44 -2.55 -27.87
CA MET A 1 -6.89 -3.73 -27.09
C MET A 1 -5.65 -4.52 -26.70
N THR A 2 -5.38 -4.67 -25.41
CA THR A 2 -4.22 -5.42 -24.93
C THR A 2 -4.48 -6.92 -25.10
N PRO A 3 -3.56 -7.71 -25.66
CA PRO A 3 -3.77 -9.15 -25.84
C PRO A 3 -4.04 -9.86 -24.51
N PRO A 4 -4.97 -10.82 -24.44
CA PRO A 4 -5.31 -11.53 -23.21
C PRO A 4 -4.12 -12.24 -22.55
N ALA A 5 -3.20 -12.78 -23.35
CA ALA A 5 -1.97 -13.41 -22.86
C ALA A 5 -1.01 -12.40 -22.21
N LEU A 6 -1.00 -11.16 -22.68
CA LEU A 6 -0.21 -10.06 -22.09
C LEU A 6 -0.79 -9.61 -20.76
N LEU A 7 -2.13 -9.55 -20.66
CA LEU A 7 -2.82 -9.30 -19.39
C LEU A 7 -2.52 -10.41 -18.39
N PHE A 8 -2.67 -11.67 -18.80
CA PHE A 8 -2.37 -12.84 -17.95
C PHE A 8 -0.91 -12.87 -17.48
N GLY A 9 0.05 -12.61 -18.37
CA GLY A 9 1.47 -12.51 -18.01
C GLY A 9 1.76 -11.38 -17.02
N MET A 10 1.13 -10.21 -17.18
CA MET A 10 1.24 -9.10 -16.23
C MET A 10 0.63 -9.44 -14.87
N PHE A 11 -0.48 -10.18 -14.82
CA PHE A 11 -1.06 -10.66 -13.57
C PHE A 11 -0.10 -11.62 -12.86
N VAL A 12 0.39 -12.65 -13.54
CA VAL A 12 1.31 -13.63 -12.92
C VAL A 12 2.57 -12.95 -12.37
N TYR A 13 3.15 -12.01 -13.11
CA TYR A 13 4.31 -11.25 -12.64
C TYR A 13 3.99 -10.35 -11.44
N ALA A 14 2.86 -9.63 -11.47
CA ALA A 14 2.44 -8.78 -10.35
C ALA A 14 2.03 -9.56 -9.08
N PHE A 15 1.69 -10.84 -9.21
CA PHE A 15 1.46 -11.73 -8.06
C PHE A 15 2.77 -12.35 -7.54
N TYR A 16 3.76 -12.57 -8.41
CA TYR A 16 5.03 -13.23 -8.04
C TYR A 16 6.05 -12.24 -7.44
N GLU A 17 5.98 -10.97 -7.81
CA GLU A 17 6.86 -9.94 -7.26
C GLU A 17 6.17 -9.11 -6.16
N ASN A 18 6.67 -9.25 -4.92
CA ASN A 18 6.37 -8.45 -3.72
C ASN A 18 6.72 -6.93 -3.85
N TYR A 19 6.85 -6.39 -5.06
CA TYR A 19 7.58 -5.15 -5.31
C TYR A 19 6.70 -3.95 -5.65
N ALA A 20 7.26 -2.77 -5.36
CA ALA A 20 6.73 -1.44 -5.62
C ALA A 20 5.89 -1.33 -6.92
N ILE A 21 4.58 -1.30 -6.74
CA ILE A 21 3.60 -1.10 -7.80
C ILE A 21 3.52 0.39 -8.10
N ARG A 22 3.67 0.75 -9.38
CA ARG A 22 3.52 2.13 -9.85
C ARG A 22 2.12 2.65 -9.53
N PRO A 23 1.97 3.77 -8.78
CA PRO A 23 0.66 4.33 -8.50
C PRO A 23 -0.07 4.77 -9.75
N TYR A 24 -1.40 4.74 -9.69
CA TYR A 24 -2.30 5.14 -10.78
C TYR A 24 -2.07 4.39 -12.10
N SER A 25 -1.35 3.26 -12.06
CA SER A 25 -1.18 2.37 -13.22
C SER A 25 -2.33 1.37 -13.29
N PRO A 26 -2.68 0.85 -14.49
CA PRO A 26 -3.68 -0.21 -14.63
C PRO A 26 -3.45 -1.39 -13.67
N VAL A 27 -2.18 -1.75 -13.42
CA VAL A 27 -1.81 -2.80 -12.45
C VAL A 27 -2.25 -2.40 -11.05
N SER A 28 -1.92 -1.20 -10.58
CA SER A 28 -2.38 -0.73 -9.27
C SER A 28 -3.90 -0.75 -9.13
N TYR A 29 -4.65 -0.38 -10.17
CA TYR A 29 -6.12 -0.42 -10.16
C TYR A 29 -6.67 -1.84 -9.98
N LEU A 30 -5.94 -2.84 -10.47
CA LEU A 30 -6.35 -4.25 -10.44
C LEU A 30 -5.98 -4.94 -9.13
N VAL A 31 -4.80 -4.63 -8.57
CA VAL A 31 -4.24 -5.40 -7.44
C VAL A 31 -4.32 -4.68 -6.09
N MET A 32 -4.50 -3.36 -6.07
CA MET A 32 -4.63 -2.59 -4.83
C MET A 32 -6.10 -2.40 -4.45
N ALA A 33 -6.37 -2.54 -3.17
CA ALA A 33 -7.68 -2.32 -2.58
C ALA A 33 -8.18 -0.89 -2.89
N PRO A 34 -9.47 -0.72 -3.27
CA PRO A 34 -10.01 0.58 -3.65
C PRO A 34 -9.80 1.68 -2.60
N ALA A 35 -9.94 1.35 -1.30
CA ALA A 35 -9.77 2.32 -0.22
C ALA A 35 -8.33 2.86 -0.14
N LEU A 36 -7.33 1.99 -0.30
CA LEU A 36 -5.92 2.40 -0.35
C LEU A 36 -5.62 3.25 -1.59
N ARG A 37 -6.28 2.97 -2.72
CA ARG A 37 -6.17 3.82 -3.92
C ARG A 37 -6.82 5.20 -3.76
N ALA A 38 -7.77 5.34 -2.83
CA ALA A 38 -8.44 6.60 -2.53
C ALA A 38 -7.63 7.49 -1.57
N VAL A 39 -6.59 6.94 -0.92
CA VAL A 39 -5.68 7.73 -0.08
C VAL A 39 -4.99 8.78 -0.94
N THR A 40 -5.22 10.05 -0.62
CA THR A 40 -4.53 11.18 -1.23
C THR A 40 -3.30 11.52 -0.39
N PRO A 41 -2.08 11.12 -0.81
CA PRO A 41 -0.89 11.28 0.02
C PRO A 41 -0.48 12.75 0.13
N ILE A 42 -0.05 13.17 1.33
CA ILE A 42 0.69 14.43 1.53
C ILE A 42 2.16 14.23 1.12
N ALA A 43 2.38 13.89 -0.14
CA ALA A 43 3.70 13.60 -0.68
C ALA A 43 4.47 14.90 -1.01
N GLN A 44 5.54 15.17 -0.26
CA GLN A 44 6.35 16.39 -0.39
C GLN A 44 7.82 16.09 -0.73
N CYS A 45 8.30 14.90 -0.37
CA CYS A 45 9.72 14.57 -0.43
C CYS A 45 10.06 13.34 -1.26
N SER A 46 9.07 12.51 -1.60
CA SER A 46 9.27 11.28 -2.36
C SER A 46 7.97 10.91 -3.07
N PRO A 47 8.05 10.25 -4.24
CA PRO A 47 6.85 9.76 -4.92
C PRO A 47 6.05 8.80 -4.04
N LEU A 48 4.74 8.81 -4.30
CA LEU A 48 3.85 7.75 -3.84
C LEU A 48 4.30 6.42 -4.42
N VAL A 49 4.19 5.35 -3.65
CA VAL A 49 4.30 3.99 -4.17
C VAL A 49 3.28 3.11 -3.47
N TYR A 50 2.76 2.17 -4.23
CA TYR A 50 1.94 1.12 -3.69
C TYR A 50 2.76 -0.15 -3.55
N GLN A 51 2.49 -0.91 -2.51
CA GLN A 51 3.09 -2.22 -2.31
C GLN A 51 2.02 -3.21 -1.91
N ARG A 52 2.26 -4.45 -2.29
CA ARG A 52 1.49 -5.60 -1.88
C ARG A 52 2.49 -6.69 -1.54
N TYR A 53 2.30 -7.33 -0.40
CA TYR A 53 3.08 -8.47 0.00
C TYR A 53 2.24 -9.55 0.62
N PHE A 54 2.67 -10.79 0.41
CA PHE A 54 2.06 -11.96 1.01
C PHE A 54 2.98 -12.48 2.11
N GLN A 55 2.38 -12.78 3.26
CA GLN A 55 3.10 -13.41 4.36
C GLN A 55 3.13 -14.92 4.14
N GLU A 56 4.33 -15.49 4.15
CA GLU A 56 4.56 -16.93 4.01
C GLU A 56 4.77 -17.57 5.39
N CYS A 57 3.96 -18.57 5.75
CA CYS A 57 4.13 -19.38 6.95
C CYS A 57 3.86 -20.88 6.69
N GLY A 58 4.62 -21.48 5.75
CA GLY A 58 4.36 -22.84 5.25
C GLY A 58 3.29 -22.91 4.15
N GLY A 59 2.79 -21.74 3.75
CA GLY A 59 1.80 -21.42 2.72
C GLY A 59 1.55 -19.90 2.78
N ILE A 60 0.67 -19.36 1.94
CA ILE A 60 0.26 -17.95 2.05
C ILE A 60 -0.75 -17.85 3.20
N CYS A 61 -0.43 -17.07 4.23
CA CYS A 61 -1.26 -16.94 5.43
C CYS A 61 -1.63 -15.51 5.80
N GLY A 62 -1.18 -14.52 5.02
CA GLY A 62 -1.70 -13.18 5.13
C GLY A 62 -1.35 -12.36 3.91
N GLU A 63 -2.06 -11.25 3.75
CA GLU A 63 -1.78 -10.24 2.73
C GLU A 63 -1.67 -8.87 3.40
N GLN A 64 -0.64 -8.14 3.03
CA GLN A 64 -0.55 -6.73 3.38
C GLN A 64 -0.44 -5.88 2.15
N GLN A 65 -1.24 -4.82 2.12
CA GLN A 65 -1.17 -3.77 1.13
C GLN A 65 -0.75 -2.48 1.79
N ARG A 66 0.09 -1.70 1.12
CA ARG A 66 0.61 -0.45 1.66
C ARG A 66 0.63 0.66 0.61
N VAL A 67 0.36 1.86 1.08
CA VAL A 67 0.59 3.11 0.37
C VAL A 67 1.69 3.86 1.12
N TRP A 68 2.87 4.02 0.52
CA TRP A 68 3.97 4.78 1.11
C TRP A 68 4.20 6.10 0.39
N PHE A 69 4.69 7.11 1.10
CA PHE A 69 5.14 8.38 0.52
C PHE A 69 6.09 9.12 1.47
N GLY A 70 6.93 9.99 0.91
CA GLY A 70 7.79 10.87 1.71
C GLY A 70 7.10 12.20 1.99
N THR A 71 7.10 12.64 3.24
CA THR A 71 6.39 13.84 3.70
C THR A 71 7.20 14.60 4.76
N THR A 72 6.98 15.89 4.89
CA THR A 72 7.45 16.68 6.03
C THR A 72 6.35 16.85 7.09
N ALA A 73 5.16 16.27 6.87
CA ALA A 73 4.06 16.32 7.83
C ALA A 73 4.39 15.56 9.12
N THR A 74 3.81 16.03 10.23
CA THR A 74 3.88 15.34 11.52
C THR A 74 2.92 14.16 11.56
N LEU A 75 3.16 13.20 12.46
CA LEU A 75 2.25 12.08 12.66
C LEU A 75 0.83 12.55 13.00
N GLU A 76 0.71 13.55 13.86
CA GLU A 76 -0.58 14.17 14.23
C GLU A 76 -1.32 14.73 13.01
N THR A 77 -0.62 15.43 12.11
CA THR A 77 -1.22 15.96 10.87
C THR A 77 -1.77 14.83 10.01
N LEU A 78 -1.01 13.73 9.88
CA LEU A 78 -1.42 12.57 9.10
C LEU A 78 -2.62 11.84 9.74
N GLN A 79 -2.63 11.69 11.06
CA GLN A 79 -3.74 11.10 11.82
C GLN A 79 -5.03 11.92 11.68
N ASN A 80 -4.93 13.25 11.67
CA ASN A 80 -6.08 14.13 11.45
C ASN A 80 -6.55 14.16 9.99
N THR A 81 -5.67 13.81 9.05
CA THR A 81 -5.99 13.80 7.62
C THR A 81 -6.62 12.49 7.19
N TYR A 82 -6.12 11.36 7.69
CA TYR A 82 -6.58 10.03 7.30
C TYR A 82 -7.51 9.44 8.34
N ASP A 83 -8.78 9.36 7.99
CA ASP A 83 -9.78 8.60 8.74
C ASP A 83 -9.54 7.10 8.52
N LEU A 84 -8.77 6.49 9.43
CA LEU A 84 -8.42 5.07 9.37
C LEU A 84 -9.64 4.17 9.56
N ASP A 85 -10.65 4.60 10.33
CA ASP A 85 -11.87 3.83 10.54
C ASP A 85 -12.73 3.82 9.27
N ALA A 86 -12.85 4.97 8.59
CA ALA A 86 -13.53 5.05 7.30
C ALA A 86 -12.79 4.25 6.21
N LEU A 87 -11.45 4.24 6.23
CA LEU A 87 -10.65 3.41 5.33
C LEU A 87 -10.89 1.92 5.62
N ARG A 88 -10.86 1.51 6.89
CA ARG A 88 -11.13 0.13 7.31
C ARG A 88 -12.52 -0.34 6.87
N ALA A 89 -13.55 0.50 7.03
CA ALA A 89 -14.92 0.16 6.62
C ALA A 89 -15.06 -0.10 5.11
N GLN A 90 -14.15 0.44 4.29
CA GLN A 90 -14.14 0.26 2.83
C GLN A 90 -13.27 -0.93 2.38
N LEU A 91 -12.46 -1.49 3.27
CA LEU A 91 -11.57 -2.61 3.00
C LEU A 91 -12.29 -3.91 3.36
N LYS A 92 -12.89 -4.56 2.35
CA LYS A 92 -13.43 -5.91 2.49
C LYS A 92 -12.30 -6.93 2.40
N GLY A 93 -12.20 -7.82 3.39
CA GLY A 93 -11.13 -8.83 3.47
C GLY A 93 -9.79 -8.22 3.89
N PHE A 94 -9.80 -7.27 4.83
CA PHE A 94 -8.63 -6.86 5.60
C PHE A 94 -9.09 -6.65 7.04
N ASP A 95 -8.32 -7.15 7.98
CA ASP A 95 -8.64 -7.11 9.40
C ASP A 95 -8.17 -5.82 10.06
N GLU A 96 -7.05 -5.27 9.61
CA GLU A 96 -6.40 -4.12 10.24
C GLU A 96 -6.05 -3.04 9.22
N VAL A 97 -6.18 -1.78 9.64
CA VAL A 97 -5.61 -0.62 8.95
C VAL A 97 -4.76 0.17 9.93
N SER A 98 -3.54 0.54 9.53
CA SER A 98 -2.64 1.32 10.37
C SER A 98 -1.88 2.38 9.61
N LEU A 99 -1.64 3.51 10.28
CA LEU A 99 -0.80 4.62 9.82
C LEU A 99 0.49 4.63 10.62
N HIS A 100 1.61 4.77 9.91
CA HIS A 100 2.93 4.83 10.51
C HIS A 100 3.75 5.96 9.91
N LEU A 101 4.72 6.44 10.70
CA LEU A 101 5.68 7.45 10.31
C LEU A 101 7.06 7.04 10.83
N ALA A 102 8.07 7.00 9.96
CA ALA A 102 9.45 6.77 10.34
C ALA A 102 10.38 7.88 9.84
N PRO A 103 11.29 8.40 10.68
CA PRO A 103 12.32 9.33 10.23
C PRO A 103 13.45 8.59 9.51
N GLY A 104 14.07 9.23 8.50
CA GLY A 104 15.43 8.90 8.09
C GLY A 104 15.63 7.65 7.24
N ARG A 105 14.76 7.36 6.27
CA ARG A 105 15.05 6.33 5.25
C ARG A 105 16.22 6.77 4.35
N PRO A 106 17.18 5.88 4.04
CA PRO A 106 18.21 6.15 3.04
C PRO A 106 17.60 6.57 1.70
N GLY A 107 18.01 7.74 1.19
CA GLY A 107 17.50 8.31 -0.05
C GLY A 107 16.39 9.35 0.09
N LEU A 108 15.88 9.60 1.31
CA LEU A 108 15.04 10.76 1.60
C LEU A 108 15.90 11.99 1.94
N ALA A 109 15.42 13.17 1.54
CA ALA A 109 16.05 14.44 1.90
C ALA A 109 15.97 14.67 3.43
N GLU A 110 16.90 15.47 3.95
CA GLU A 110 16.91 15.87 5.37
C GLU A 110 15.60 16.59 5.74
N GLY A 111 15.06 16.28 6.91
CA GLY A 111 13.76 16.81 7.36
C GLY A 111 12.54 16.10 6.79
N CYS A 112 12.72 15.06 5.96
CA CYS A 112 11.63 14.25 5.44
C CYS A 112 11.48 12.94 6.21
N ASN A 113 10.22 12.59 6.44
CA ASN A 113 9.79 11.33 7.02
C ASN A 113 9.17 10.44 5.95
N GLU A 114 9.24 9.14 6.16
CA GLU A 114 8.45 8.18 5.41
C GLU A 114 7.15 7.92 6.15
N ALA A 115 6.02 8.16 5.47
CA ALA A 115 4.71 7.84 5.98
C ALA A 115 4.12 6.69 5.17
N TRP A 116 3.35 5.83 5.83
CA TRP A 116 2.59 4.81 5.12
C TRP A 116 1.30 4.43 5.81
N VAL A 117 0.28 4.15 4.99
CA VAL A 117 -0.97 3.51 5.40
C VAL A 117 -0.91 2.07 4.93
N SER A 118 -1.14 1.12 5.84
CA SER A 118 -1.21 -0.31 5.52
C SER A 118 -2.57 -0.87 5.81
N ALA A 119 -3.00 -1.84 5.01
CA ALA A 119 -4.10 -2.74 5.30
C ALA A 119 -3.53 -4.15 5.41
N TYR A 120 -3.85 -4.88 6.47
CA TYR A 120 -3.40 -6.25 6.72
C TYR A 120 -4.61 -7.18 6.83
N ASP A 121 -4.54 -8.30 6.14
CA ASP A 121 -5.50 -9.40 6.16
C ASP A 121 -4.78 -10.63 6.67
N ASP A 122 -5.24 -11.18 7.79
CA ASP A 122 -4.74 -12.46 8.29
C ASP A 122 -5.61 -13.56 7.68
N TYR A 123 -5.02 -14.43 6.86
CA TYR A 123 -5.72 -15.61 6.37
C TYR A 123 -5.77 -16.73 7.42
N ALA A 124 -5.60 -16.40 8.71
CA ALA A 124 -5.75 -17.32 9.83
C ALA A 124 -6.91 -18.28 9.54
N ILE A 125 -6.55 -19.52 9.25
CA ILE A 125 -7.49 -20.59 8.96
C ILE A 125 -8.12 -20.94 10.30
N ASP A 126 -9.32 -20.43 10.56
CA ASP A 126 -10.19 -20.89 11.66
C ASP A 126 -10.49 -22.40 11.54
#